data_AF-A0A1X7U8K5-F1
#
_entry.id   AF-A0A1X7U8K5-F1
#
_cell.length_a   1.000
_cell.length_b   1.000
_cell.length_c   1.000
_cell.angle_alpha   90.00
_cell.angle_beta   90.00
_cell.angle_gamma   90.00
#
_symmetry.space_group_name_H-M   'P 1'
#
loop_
_entity.id
_entity.type
_entity.pdbx_description
1 polymer ?
#
loop_
_entity_poly.entity_id
_entity_poly.type
_entity_poly.pdbx_seq_one_letter_code
_entity_poly.pdbx_strand_id
1 'polypeptide(L)'
;MATCDDSGGGYDFKFVDSDPPDEYQCHICTLVAQDPQQVTCCSNIYCKSCLDTLKEKGQGFICPTCRSSLEGKYFKDGRVERGIKSLEIYCTNTDSGCQWMGTIKDIDTHLNSCTYQLVPCTNECGEKIRRSALEIHLTDNCPKRIAQCQYCKKEGLWKLIASESHLDECPDLPIQCSNEGCNEKIPQRSLASHNETCPKAIISCEYNTVGCKITMKREEQDKHNEESIKHHLDIAMKKIDALQLTNHVFKLSEYAEKKEDEDWYSPEFHTSPGGYKMHLNVVANGDDDGESTHVSCYICLMGGEYDDTLEWPFQGEVTIELLNQLEDKNHWKNIVLFDESVPDESKKRVFKGDNTLGWGTDQFIPHSALEYDAMNNCQYFKDDSLYFRVSVKVTSKKKPWLTSAK
;
A
#
# COMPACT_ATOMS: atom_id res chain seq x y z
N MET A 1 32.27 -29.80 30.29
CA MET A 1 33.30 -30.81 30.56
C MET A 1 33.99 -31.09 29.24
N ALA A 2 35.19 -30.54 29.03
CA ALA A 2 35.99 -30.83 27.85
C ALA A 2 36.66 -32.17 28.09
N THR A 3 36.11 -33.23 27.51
CA THR A 3 36.70 -34.58 27.59
C THR A 3 37.93 -34.59 26.70
N CYS A 4 39.12 -34.76 27.30
CA CYS A 4 40.20 -35.47 26.62
C CYS A 4 39.62 -36.78 26.11
N ASP A 5 39.92 -37.13 24.86
CA ASP A 5 39.40 -38.28 24.12
C ASP A 5 39.07 -39.47 25.05
N ASP A 6 37.80 -39.87 25.07
CA ASP A 6 37.26 -41.05 25.77
C ASP A 6 37.63 -42.33 24.98
N SER A 7 38.89 -42.39 24.55
CA SER A 7 39.50 -43.57 23.95
C SER A 7 39.92 -44.44 25.12
N GLY A 8 39.08 -45.39 25.53
CA GLY A 8 39.39 -46.29 26.64
C GLY A 8 40.83 -46.83 26.57
N GLY A 9 41.67 -46.53 27.57
CA GLY A 9 43.09 -46.88 27.53
C GLY A 9 43.91 -46.18 28.60
N GLY A 10 45.21 -45.99 28.33
CA GLY A 10 46.13 -45.19 29.15
C GLY A 10 46.32 -43.79 28.58
N TYR A 11 47.07 -42.94 29.28
CA TYR A 11 47.38 -41.58 28.84
C TYR A 11 48.28 -41.57 27.61
N ASP A 12 47.79 -40.93 26.54
CA ASP A 12 48.54 -40.64 25.31
C ASP A 12 48.98 -39.17 25.30
N PHE A 13 49.88 -38.82 26.23
CA PHE A 13 50.43 -37.47 26.35
C PHE A 13 51.88 -37.42 25.88
N LYS A 14 52.32 -36.23 25.42
CA LYS A 14 53.73 -35.94 25.21
C LYS A 14 54.36 -35.59 26.57
N PHE A 15 55.22 -36.46 27.10
CA PHE A 15 55.92 -36.26 28.37
C PHE A 15 57.09 -35.28 28.20
N VAL A 16 57.37 -34.50 29.25
CA VAL A 16 58.45 -33.49 29.24
C VAL A 16 59.81 -34.14 29.47
N ASP A 17 59.89 -35.02 30.45
CA ASP A 17 61.07 -35.82 30.73
C ASP A 17 61.16 -37.03 29.77
N SER A 18 62.25 -37.80 29.86
CA SER A 18 62.42 -39.08 29.15
C SER A 18 61.22 -40.04 29.37
N ASP A 19 61.15 -41.10 28.56
CA ASP A 19 60.06 -42.07 28.60
C ASP A 19 59.63 -42.45 30.04
N PRO A 20 58.31 -42.44 30.33
CA PRO A 20 57.81 -42.69 31.66
C PRO A 20 58.21 -44.10 32.14
N PRO A 21 58.54 -44.27 33.44
CA PRO A 21 58.97 -45.55 33.97
C PRO A 21 58.04 -46.71 33.57
N ASP A 22 58.62 -47.85 33.21
CA ASP A 22 57.88 -49.06 32.82
C ASP A 22 56.88 -49.52 33.90
N GLU A 23 57.16 -49.21 35.18
CA GLU A 23 56.27 -49.47 36.31
C GLU A 23 54.93 -48.70 36.24
N TYR A 24 54.84 -47.65 35.40
CA TYR A 24 53.62 -46.88 35.17
C TYR A 24 52.87 -47.29 33.90
N GLN A 25 53.40 -48.24 33.12
CA GLN A 25 52.79 -48.67 31.87
C GLN A 25 51.75 -49.77 32.05
N CYS A 26 50.61 -49.60 31.40
CA CYS A 26 49.58 -50.62 31.31
C CYS A 26 50.05 -51.78 30.41
N HIS A 27 50.01 -53.00 30.92
CA HIS A 27 50.47 -54.17 30.16
C HIS A 27 49.46 -54.68 29.10
N ILE A 28 48.37 -53.95 28.86
CA ILE A 28 47.42 -54.21 27.76
C ILE A 28 47.58 -53.17 26.64
N CYS A 29 47.48 -51.88 26.97
CA CYS A 29 47.53 -50.80 25.98
C CYS A 29 48.91 -50.16 25.81
N THR A 30 49.90 -50.59 26.61
CA THR A 30 51.30 -50.13 26.59
C THR A 30 51.51 -48.63 26.80
N LEU A 31 50.46 -47.90 27.22
CA LEU A 31 50.49 -46.49 27.58
C LEU A 31 50.55 -46.34 29.10
N VAL A 32 50.87 -45.13 29.58
CA VAL A 32 50.84 -44.81 31.02
C VAL A 32 49.43 -45.06 31.57
N ALA A 33 49.31 -45.88 32.62
CA ALA A 33 48.03 -46.42 33.03
C ALA A 33 47.07 -45.35 33.58
N GLN A 34 45.88 -45.24 32.98
CA GLN A 34 44.79 -44.42 33.50
C GLN A 34 43.96 -45.23 34.50
N ASP A 35 43.71 -44.67 35.69
CA ASP A 35 43.07 -45.35 36.83
C ASP A 35 43.68 -46.75 37.09
N PRO A 36 44.98 -46.81 37.45
CA PRO A 36 45.77 -48.05 37.45
C PRO A 36 45.23 -49.10 38.42
N GLN A 37 45.05 -50.31 37.89
CA GLN A 37 44.62 -51.50 38.60
C GLN A 37 45.77 -52.50 38.66
N GLN A 38 46.27 -52.79 39.86
CA GLN A 38 47.31 -53.79 40.08
C GLN A 38 46.69 -55.17 40.29
N VAL A 39 47.20 -56.18 39.61
CA VAL A 39 46.79 -57.59 39.81
C VAL A 39 47.65 -58.25 40.89
N THR A 40 47.04 -59.09 41.72
CA THR A 40 47.76 -59.73 42.84
C THR A 40 48.65 -60.90 42.40
N CYS A 41 48.45 -61.43 41.19
CA CYS A 41 49.15 -62.62 40.70
C CYS A 41 50.59 -62.36 40.25
N CYS A 42 50.86 -61.21 39.61
CA CYS A 42 52.17 -60.86 39.08
C CYS A 42 52.54 -59.39 39.30
N SER A 43 51.75 -58.66 40.09
CA SER A 43 51.95 -57.24 40.43
C SER A 43 52.00 -56.27 39.24
N ASN A 44 51.64 -56.71 38.04
CA ASN A 44 51.52 -55.83 36.88
C ASN A 44 50.31 -54.91 37.02
N ILE A 45 50.39 -53.76 36.37
CA ILE A 45 49.31 -52.77 36.35
C ILE A 45 48.64 -52.72 34.97
N TYR A 46 47.35 -52.38 35.01
CA TYR A 46 46.50 -52.21 33.83
C TYR A 46 45.59 -51.00 34.02
N CYS A 47 45.16 -50.35 32.95
CA CYS A 47 44.09 -49.36 33.05
C CYS A 47 42.79 -50.06 33.47
N LYS A 48 41.97 -49.36 34.26
CA LYS A 48 40.63 -49.87 34.61
C LYS A 48 39.81 -50.22 33.37
N SER A 49 39.75 -49.31 32.40
CA SER A 49 39.06 -49.51 31.11
C SER A 49 39.57 -50.74 30.33
N CYS A 50 40.88 -51.00 30.35
CA CYS A 50 41.48 -52.17 29.72
C CYS A 50 41.05 -53.48 30.40
N LEU A 51 41.00 -53.51 31.74
CA LEU A 51 40.52 -54.67 32.48
C LEU A 51 39.00 -54.88 32.32
N ASP A 52 38.23 -53.80 32.31
CA ASP A 52 36.78 -53.87 32.09
C ASP A 52 36.49 -54.46 30.70
N THR A 53 37.17 -53.96 29.67
CA THR A 53 37.09 -54.51 28.29
C THR A 53 37.50 -55.99 28.24
N LEU A 54 38.53 -56.38 29.00
CA LEU A 54 38.97 -57.77 29.08
C LEU A 54 37.92 -58.68 29.73
N LYS A 55 37.23 -58.17 30.76
CA LYS A 55 36.15 -58.86 31.46
C LYS A 55 34.93 -59.07 30.57
N GLU A 56 34.59 -58.07 29.75
CA GLU A 56 33.43 -58.11 28.84
C GLU A 56 33.62 -59.09 27.66
N LYS A 57 34.85 -59.37 27.23
CA LYS A 57 35.15 -60.25 26.07
C LYS A 57 34.85 -61.74 26.28
N GLY A 58 34.40 -62.17 27.46
CA GLY A 58 33.81 -63.51 27.69
C GLY A 58 34.76 -64.71 27.58
N GLN A 59 36.06 -64.52 27.34
CA GLN A 59 37.07 -65.60 27.25
C GLN A 59 37.67 -65.99 28.62
N GLY A 60 36.93 -65.74 29.71
CA GLY A 60 37.41 -65.86 31.07
C GLY A 60 38.28 -64.67 31.51
N PHE A 61 38.07 -64.20 32.73
CA PHE A 61 38.81 -63.05 33.28
C PHE A 61 40.18 -63.49 33.81
N ILE A 62 41.16 -63.58 32.89
CA ILE A 62 42.51 -64.07 33.15
C ILE A 62 43.56 -62.98 32.90
N CYS A 63 44.67 -63.03 33.65
CA CYS A 63 45.77 -62.10 33.55
C CYS A 63 46.46 -62.24 32.18
N PRO A 64 46.57 -61.17 31.37
CA PRO A 64 47.27 -61.24 30.08
C PRO A 64 48.73 -61.67 30.19
N THR A 65 49.39 -61.36 31.30
CA THR A 65 50.83 -61.62 31.46
C THR A 65 51.14 -63.01 32.02
N CYS A 66 50.40 -63.48 33.03
CA CYS A 66 50.69 -64.75 33.72
C CYS A 66 49.58 -65.81 33.61
N ARG A 67 48.48 -65.50 32.91
CA ARG A 67 47.32 -66.38 32.69
C ARG A 67 46.57 -66.84 33.94
N SER A 68 46.88 -66.27 35.12
CA SER A 68 46.14 -66.53 36.36
C SER A 68 44.74 -65.90 36.32
N SER A 69 43.76 -66.52 36.97
CA SER A 69 42.43 -65.92 37.15
C SER A 69 42.52 -64.60 37.92
N LEU A 70 41.85 -63.56 37.40
CA LEU A 70 41.78 -62.22 37.99
C LEU A 70 40.52 -61.98 38.83
N GLU A 71 39.62 -62.97 38.97
CA GLU A 71 38.36 -62.81 39.70
C GLU A 71 38.62 -62.43 41.17
N GLY A 72 38.24 -61.21 41.56
CA GLY A 72 38.51 -60.65 42.89
C GLY A 72 40.00 -60.44 43.25
N LYS A 73 40.90 -60.53 42.26
CA LYS A 73 42.37 -60.53 42.46
C LYS A 73 43.08 -59.32 41.82
N TYR A 74 42.45 -58.16 41.90
CA TYR A 74 43.01 -56.89 41.48
C TYR A 74 42.44 -55.75 42.32
N PHE A 75 43.18 -54.65 42.43
CA PHE A 75 42.78 -53.49 43.22
C PHE A 75 43.36 -52.20 42.62
N LYS A 76 42.73 -51.07 42.95
CA LYS A 76 43.23 -49.74 42.56
C LYS A 76 44.54 -49.44 43.28
N ASP A 77 45.60 -49.18 42.52
CA ASP A 77 46.89 -48.82 43.09
C ASP A 77 47.00 -47.29 43.27
N GLY A 78 46.67 -46.84 44.48
CA GLY A 78 46.75 -45.42 44.83
C GLY A 78 48.18 -44.88 44.94
N ARG A 79 49.21 -45.72 45.08
CA ARG A 79 50.61 -45.28 45.07
C ARG A 79 51.05 -44.98 43.64
N VAL A 80 50.81 -45.92 42.74
CA VAL A 80 51.08 -45.76 41.29
C VAL A 80 50.25 -44.61 40.72
N GLU A 81 48.96 -44.48 41.07
CA GLU A 81 48.13 -43.36 40.62
C GLU A 81 48.70 -41.99 41.02
N ARG A 82 49.25 -41.87 42.25
CA ARG A 82 49.91 -40.62 42.68
C ARG A 82 51.19 -40.34 41.90
N GLY A 83 51.99 -41.37 41.64
CA GLY A 83 53.20 -41.26 40.81
C GLY A 83 52.87 -40.81 39.38
N ILE A 84 51.92 -41.48 38.73
CA ILE A 84 51.42 -41.13 37.40
C ILE A 84 50.91 -39.68 37.37
N LYS A 85 50.09 -39.26 38.34
CA LYS A 85 49.56 -37.90 38.41
C LYS A 85 50.63 -36.81 38.59
N SER A 86 51.83 -37.18 39.07
CA SER A 86 52.96 -36.25 39.24
C SER A 86 53.87 -36.12 38.01
N LEU A 87 53.68 -36.96 36.98
CA LEU A 87 54.46 -36.89 35.74
C LEU A 87 54.20 -35.56 35.02
N GLU A 88 55.26 -34.93 34.52
CA GLU A 88 55.19 -33.70 33.74
C GLU A 88 54.90 -33.98 32.26
N ILE A 89 53.92 -33.26 31.72
CA ILE A 89 53.44 -33.39 30.34
C ILE A 89 53.30 -32.02 29.68
N TYR A 90 53.38 -32.02 28.35
CA TYR A 90 52.96 -30.89 27.54
C TYR A 90 51.44 -30.90 27.33
N CYS A 91 50.86 -29.72 27.12
CA CYS A 91 49.46 -29.60 26.72
C CYS A 91 49.17 -30.38 25.43
N THR A 92 48.01 -31.02 25.34
CA THR A 92 47.57 -31.70 24.11
C THR A 92 47.46 -30.76 22.91
N ASN A 93 47.28 -29.45 23.15
CA ASN A 93 47.24 -28.41 22.11
C ASN A 93 48.62 -27.83 21.77
N THR A 94 49.73 -28.50 22.12
CA THR A 94 51.08 -28.01 21.79
C THR A 94 51.31 -27.86 20.29
N ASP A 95 50.75 -28.74 19.47
CA ASP A 95 50.85 -28.64 18.00
C ASP A 95 50.07 -27.43 17.45
N SER A 96 49.09 -26.93 18.21
CA SER A 96 48.38 -25.68 17.90
C SER A 96 49.10 -24.44 18.43
N GLY A 97 50.18 -24.59 19.21
CA GLY A 97 51.01 -23.53 19.77
C GLY A 97 50.89 -23.31 21.28
N CYS A 98 50.20 -24.19 22.02
CA CYS A 98 50.18 -24.09 23.47
C CYS A 98 51.52 -24.52 24.09
N GLN A 99 52.13 -23.63 24.88
CA GLN A 99 53.42 -23.88 25.53
C GLN A 99 53.29 -24.34 26.99
N TRP A 100 52.07 -24.63 27.45
CA TRP A 100 51.87 -25.06 28.83
C TRP A 100 52.48 -26.44 29.05
N MET A 101 53.22 -26.55 30.14
CA MET A 101 53.70 -27.80 30.72
C MET A 101 53.35 -27.83 32.20
N GLY A 102 53.06 -29.02 32.72
CA GLY A 102 52.68 -29.22 34.11
C GLY A 102 52.37 -30.68 34.37
N THR A 103 51.82 -30.99 35.54
CA THR A 103 51.57 -32.38 35.93
C THR A 103 50.29 -32.93 35.29
N ILE A 104 50.20 -34.27 35.14
CA ILE A 104 48.96 -34.95 34.76
C ILE A 104 47.78 -34.58 35.68
N LYS A 105 48.04 -34.26 36.96
CA LYS A 105 46.99 -33.79 37.88
C LYS A 105 46.36 -32.46 37.47
N ASP A 106 47.14 -31.56 36.85
CA ASP A 106 46.75 -30.17 36.63
C ASP A 106 46.22 -29.90 35.22
N ILE A 107 46.38 -30.87 34.29
CA ILE A 107 45.99 -30.74 32.88
C ILE A 107 44.52 -30.36 32.69
N ASP A 108 43.59 -30.95 33.44
CA ASP A 108 42.16 -30.64 33.33
C ASP A 108 41.86 -29.18 33.70
N THR A 109 42.54 -28.67 34.73
CA THR A 109 42.43 -27.27 35.15
C THR A 109 42.97 -26.34 34.06
N HIS A 110 44.08 -26.73 33.44
CA HIS A 110 44.63 -26.00 32.31
C HIS A 110 43.69 -26.02 31.10
N LEU A 111 43.19 -27.18 30.64
CA LEU A 111 42.30 -27.27 29.47
C LEU A 111 41.02 -26.43 29.64
N ASN A 112 40.54 -26.28 30.88
CA ASN A 112 39.42 -25.39 31.22
C ASN A 112 39.71 -23.89 31.08
N SER A 113 40.97 -23.47 30.93
CA SER A 113 41.39 -22.07 30.72
C SER A 113 42.30 -21.88 29.50
N CYS A 114 42.71 -22.95 28.84
CA CYS A 114 43.63 -22.94 27.71
C CYS A 114 43.06 -22.15 26.52
N THR A 115 43.82 -21.17 26.04
CA THR A 115 43.45 -20.31 24.92
C THR A 115 43.46 -21.02 23.57
N TYR A 116 44.17 -22.15 23.48
CA TYR A 116 44.27 -23.00 22.29
C TYR A 116 43.20 -24.09 22.25
N GLN A 117 42.47 -24.30 23.36
CA GLN A 117 41.43 -25.32 23.42
C GLN A 117 40.27 -25.00 22.47
N LEU A 118 39.84 -26.00 21.72
CA LEU A 118 38.60 -25.95 20.94
C LEU A 118 37.40 -26.09 21.88
N VAL A 119 36.54 -25.08 21.89
CA VAL A 119 35.31 -25.02 22.70
C VAL A 119 34.10 -24.84 21.78
N PRO A 120 32.95 -25.46 22.09
CA PRO A 120 31.74 -25.26 21.30
C PRO A 120 31.30 -23.78 21.35
N CYS A 121 30.76 -23.28 20.24
CA CYS A 121 30.20 -21.93 20.19
C CYS A 121 29.00 -21.79 21.15
N THR A 122 28.96 -20.70 21.92
CA THR A 122 27.89 -20.40 22.88
C THR A 122 26.54 -20.07 22.23
N ASN A 123 26.56 -19.63 20.96
CA ASN A 123 25.35 -19.43 20.16
C ASN A 123 24.85 -20.74 19.51
N GLU A 124 25.46 -21.88 19.86
CA GLU A 124 25.09 -23.21 19.39
C GLU A 124 25.07 -23.31 17.84
N CYS A 125 26.03 -22.67 17.17
CA CYS A 125 26.14 -22.75 15.70
C CYS A 125 26.59 -24.12 15.19
N GLY A 126 27.05 -25.00 16.09
CA GLY A 126 27.56 -26.34 15.78
C GLY A 126 29.07 -26.42 15.59
N GLU A 127 29.77 -25.28 15.49
CA GLU A 127 31.23 -25.25 15.33
C GLU A 127 31.96 -25.31 16.68
N LYS A 128 33.13 -25.96 16.67
CA LYS A 128 34.11 -25.89 17.76
C LYS A 128 35.17 -24.85 17.40
N ILE A 129 35.25 -23.79 18.17
CA ILE A 129 36.11 -22.64 17.93
C ILE A 129 37.21 -22.61 18.98
N ARG A 130 38.42 -22.20 18.58
CA ARG A 130 39.51 -21.98 19.53
C ARG A 130 39.11 -20.87 20.52
N ARG A 131 39.31 -21.10 21.82
CA ARG A 131 38.89 -20.16 22.88
C ARG A 131 39.34 -18.72 22.63
N SER A 132 40.59 -18.50 22.20
CA SER A 132 41.10 -17.16 21.90
C SER A 132 40.41 -16.47 20.73
N ALA A 133 39.78 -17.22 19.81
CA ALA A 133 39.06 -16.70 18.65
C ALA A 133 37.54 -16.69 18.86
N LEU A 134 37.05 -17.14 20.02
CA LEU A 134 35.62 -17.28 20.28
C LEU A 134 34.91 -15.92 20.29
N GLU A 135 35.53 -14.89 20.87
CA GLU A 135 34.95 -13.54 20.90
C GLU A 135 34.72 -13.00 19.48
N ILE A 136 35.76 -13.02 18.64
CA ILE A 136 35.69 -12.60 17.23
C ILE A 136 34.70 -13.45 16.45
N HIS A 137 34.61 -14.76 16.74
CA HIS A 137 33.57 -15.60 16.16
C HIS A 137 32.18 -15.10 16.53
N LEU A 138 31.89 -14.88 17.81
CA LEU A 138 30.56 -14.46 18.27
C LEU A 138 30.15 -13.09 17.70
N THR A 139 31.08 -12.16 17.53
CA THR A 139 30.81 -10.82 17.00
C THR A 139 30.69 -10.78 15.47
N ASP A 140 31.61 -11.43 14.74
CA ASP A 140 31.79 -11.13 13.32
C ASP A 140 31.48 -12.32 12.40
N ASN A 141 31.69 -13.55 12.88
CA ASN A 141 31.68 -14.73 12.01
C ASN A 141 30.52 -15.70 12.29
N CYS A 142 29.96 -15.67 13.49
CA CYS A 142 28.96 -16.64 13.90
C CYS A 142 27.69 -16.47 13.04
N PRO A 143 27.20 -17.52 12.35
CA PRO A 143 26.01 -17.42 11.53
C PRO A 143 24.73 -17.23 12.37
N LYS A 144 24.78 -17.61 13.65
CA LYS A 144 23.71 -17.43 14.63
C LYS A 144 23.90 -16.18 15.50
N ARG A 145 24.82 -15.27 15.16
CA ARG A 145 24.95 -14.01 15.88
C ARG A 145 23.70 -13.15 15.72
N ILE A 146 23.44 -12.32 16.71
CA ILE A 146 22.43 -11.26 16.62
C ILE A 146 23.11 -10.03 15.98
N ALA A 147 22.43 -9.44 15.01
CA ALA A 147 22.85 -8.20 14.37
C ALA A 147 21.70 -7.19 14.38
N GLN A 148 22.06 -5.91 14.28
CA GLN A 148 21.11 -4.82 14.15
C GLN A 148 21.12 -4.29 12.72
N CYS A 149 19.94 -4.11 12.12
CA CYS A 149 19.81 -3.47 10.82
C CYS A 149 20.34 -2.03 10.89
N GLN A 150 21.28 -1.68 10.01
CA GLN A 150 21.86 -0.34 9.99
C GLN A 150 20.85 0.78 9.67
N TYR A 151 19.76 0.42 8.96
CA TYR A 151 18.71 1.34 8.51
C TYR A 151 17.58 1.45 9.53
N CYS A 152 16.83 0.36 9.75
CA CYS A 152 15.62 0.38 10.60
C CYS A 152 15.87 0.06 12.09
N LYS A 153 17.12 -0.23 12.48
CA LYS A 153 17.53 -0.54 13.86
C LYS A 153 16.88 -1.79 14.50
N LYS A 154 16.14 -2.59 13.73
CA LYS A 154 15.63 -3.89 14.19
C LYS A 154 16.77 -4.87 14.45
N GLU A 155 16.65 -5.63 15.53
CA GLU A 155 17.61 -6.67 15.91
C GLU A 155 17.07 -8.05 15.53
N GLY A 156 17.97 -8.97 15.18
CA GLY A 156 17.61 -10.34 14.84
C GLY A 156 18.84 -11.16 14.46
N LEU A 157 18.64 -12.43 14.09
CA LEU A 157 19.73 -13.26 13.57
C LEU A 157 20.35 -12.59 12.34
N TRP A 158 21.68 -12.54 12.28
CA TRP A 158 22.43 -11.94 11.17
C TRP A 158 21.91 -12.41 9.81
N LYS A 159 21.69 -13.71 9.64
CA LYS A 159 21.18 -14.28 8.40
C LYS A 159 19.83 -13.71 7.97
N LEU A 160 18.96 -13.36 8.92
CA LEU A 160 17.65 -12.76 8.65
C LEU A 160 17.79 -11.26 8.39
N ILE A 161 18.58 -10.53 9.20
CA ILE A 161 18.78 -9.09 9.06
C ILE A 161 19.54 -8.74 7.76
N ALA A 162 20.50 -9.56 7.35
CA ALA A 162 21.26 -9.39 6.10
C ALA A 162 20.60 -10.05 4.88
N SER A 163 19.40 -10.64 5.04
CA SER A 163 18.69 -11.28 3.92
C SER A 163 18.06 -10.24 2.99
N GLU A 164 17.95 -10.59 1.71
CA GLU A 164 17.20 -9.80 0.72
C GLU A 164 15.75 -9.59 1.19
N SER A 165 15.10 -10.61 1.77
CA SER A 165 13.72 -10.49 2.26
C SER A 165 13.54 -9.41 3.33
N HIS A 166 14.53 -9.22 4.22
CA HIS A 166 14.46 -8.13 5.19
C HIS A 166 14.70 -6.78 4.51
N LEU A 167 15.68 -6.70 3.60
CA LEU A 167 16.03 -5.46 2.91
C LEU A 167 14.87 -4.96 2.03
N ASP A 168 14.19 -5.85 1.32
CA ASP A 168 13.04 -5.51 0.45
C ASP A 168 11.85 -4.90 1.23
N GLU A 169 11.68 -5.30 2.49
CA GLU A 169 10.64 -4.82 3.40
C GLU A 169 11.15 -3.77 4.42
N CYS A 170 12.42 -3.38 4.34
CA CYS A 170 13.03 -2.50 5.32
C CYS A 170 12.60 -1.05 5.07
N PRO A 171 11.77 -0.44 5.96
CA PRO A 171 11.16 0.86 5.72
C PRO A 171 12.18 1.99 5.53
N ASP A 172 13.37 1.80 6.09
CA ASP A 172 14.42 2.82 6.15
C ASP A 172 15.54 2.55 5.16
N LEU A 173 15.42 1.47 4.36
CA LEU A 173 16.36 1.18 3.29
C LEU A 173 16.29 2.31 2.25
N PRO A 174 17.42 2.98 1.95
CA PRO A 174 17.46 3.98 0.89
C PRO A 174 17.36 3.29 -0.47
N ILE A 175 16.26 3.52 -1.17
CA ILE A 175 16.00 3.01 -2.51
C ILE A 175 16.08 4.15 -3.52
N GLN A 176 16.49 3.83 -4.75
CA GLN A 176 16.53 4.81 -5.83
C GLN A 176 15.11 5.08 -6.35
N CYS A 177 14.78 6.34 -6.59
CA CYS A 177 13.52 6.71 -7.22
C CYS A 177 13.35 6.03 -8.59
N SER A 178 12.15 5.52 -8.87
CA SER A 178 11.84 4.85 -10.15
C SER A 178 11.60 5.81 -11.31
N ASN A 179 11.41 7.11 -11.03
CA ASN A 179 11.17 8.10 -12.07
C ASN A 179 12.46 8.36 -12.86
N GLU A 180 12.39 8.20 -14.19
CA GLU A 180 13.54 8.39 -15.06
C GLU A 180 14.16 9.79 -14.90
N GLY A 181 15.46 9.82 -14.60
CA GLY A 181 16.22 11.05 -14.37
C GLY A 181 16.18 11.57 -12.92
N CYS A 182 15.52 10.88 -12.00
CA CYS A 182 15.64 11.13 -10.56
C CYS A 182 16.71 10.21 -9.95
N ASN A 183 17.81 10.79 -9.46
CA ASN A 183 18.92 10.04 -8.85
C ASN A 183 18.89 10.08 -7.31
N GLU A 184 17.80 10.54 -6.71
CA GLU A 184 17.66 10.61 -5.26
C GLU A 184 17.51 9.21 -4.65
N LYS A 185 18.20 8.98 -3.53
CA LYS A 185 18.05 7.80 -2.69
C LYS A 185 17.17 8.16 -1.51
N ILE A 186 15.99 7.57 -1.46
CA ILE A 186 14.93 7.93 -0.53
C ILE A 186 14.62 6.71 0.34
N PRO A 187 14.42 6.86 1.66
CA PRO A 187 13.92 5.76 2.49
C PRO A 187 12.61 5.21 1.93
N GLN A 188 12.43 3.89 1.88
CA GLN A 188 11.23 3.25 1.34
C GLN A 188 9.93 3.83 1.92
N ARG A 189 9.88 4.11 3.23
CA ARG A 189 8.73 4.75 3.91
C ARG A 189 8.38 6.13 3.37
N SER A 190 9.34 6.84 2.81
CA SER A 190 9.21 8.21 2.29
C SER A 190 9.01 8.25 0.77
N LEU A 191 9.07 7.11 0.08
CA LEU A 191 8.92 7.04 -1.39
C LEU A 191 7.55 7.57 -1.86
N ALA A 192 6.48 7.23 -1.15
CA ALA A 192 5.13 7.70 -1.49
C ALA A 192 5.04 9.24 -1.45
N SER A 193 5.51 9.85 -0.36
CA SER A 193 5.54 11.31 -0.22
C SER A 193 6.47 11.98 -1.23
N HIS A 194 7.64 11.39 -1.51
CA HIS A 194 8.53 11.90 -2.57
C HIS A 194 7.84 11.88 -3.94
N ASN A 195 7.13 10.80 -4.30
CA ASN A 195 6.45 10.70 -5.59
C ASN A 195 5.41 11.81 -5.81
N GLU A 196 4.78 12.31 -4.74
CA GLU A 196 3.85 13.45 -4.80
C GLU A 196 4.54 14.77 -5.16
N THR A 197 5.85 14.91 -4.92
CA THR A 197 6.61 16.14 -5.15
C THR A 197 7.78 15.97 -6.12
N CYS A 198 7.98 14.77 -6.65
CA CYS A 198 9.15 14.45 -7.48
C CYS A 198 9.14 15.30 -8.77
N PRO A 199 10.19 16.11 -9.03
CA PRO A 199 10.25 16.95 -10.24
C PRO A 199 10.23 16.14 -11.54
N LYS A 200 10.71 14.90 -11.49
CA LYS A 200 10.81 13.98 -12.64
C LYS A 200 9.59 13.08 -12.81
N ALA A 201 8.62 13.10 -11.89
CA ALA A 201 7.41 12.32 -12.03
C ALA A 201 6.58 12.78 -13.24
N ILE A 202 6.06 11.82 -14.01
CA ILE A 202 5.14 12.11 -15.11
C ILE A 202 3.76 12.35 -14.52
N ILE A 203 3.23 13.55 -14.73
CA ILE A 203 1.92 13.99 -14.25
C ILE A 203 1.06 14.47 -15.40
N SER A 204 -0.26 14.42 -15.22
CA SER A 204 -1.20 15.10 -16.11
C SER A 204 -1.26 16.59 -15.79
N CYS A 205 -1.51 17.42 -16.80
CA CYS A 205 -1.82 18.83 -16.62
C CYS A 205 -2.94 19.04 -15.57
N GLU A 206 -2.83 20.08 -14.74
CA GLU A 206 -3.84 20.44 -13.74
C GLU A 206 -5.23 20.75 -14.36
N TYR A 207 -5.27 21.16 -15.62
CA TYR A 207 -6.50 21.39 -16.39
C TYR A 207 -7.06 20.11 -17.06
N ASN A 208 -6.56 18.92 -16.72
CA ASN A 208 -7.06 17.66 -17.25
C ASN A 208 -8.56 17.43 -16.98
N THR A 209 -9.06 17.87 -15.83
CA THR A 209 -10.49 17.81 -15.49
C THR A 209 -11.37 18.69 -16.38
N VAL A 210 -10.78 19.73 -16.98
CA VAL A 210 -11.45 20.67 -17.89
C VAL A 210 -11.31 20.21 -19.35
N GLY A 211 -10.25 19.46 -19.68
CA GLY A 211 -10.09 18.80 -20.98
C GLY A 211 -8.66 18.73 -21.51
N CYS A 212 -7.66 19.25 -20.80
CA CYS A 212 -6.26 19.21 -21.24
C CYS A 212 -5.62 17.84 -20.98
N LYS A 213 -5.40 17.04 -22.03
CA LYS A 213 -4.91 15.65 -21.92
C LYS A 213 -3.38 15.51 -21.89
N ILE A 214 -2.66 16.61 -21.76
CA ILE A 214 -1.20 16.58 -21.85
C ILE A 214 -0.61 15.98 -20.56
N THR A 215 0.37 15.11 -20.73
CA THR A 215 1.19 14.53 -19.67
C THR A 215 2.64 14.97 -19.86
N MET A 216 3.31 15.37 -18.78
CA MET A 216 4.72 15.78 -18.80
C MET A 216 5.40 15.52 -17.47
N LYS A 217 6.71 15.82 -17.38
CA LYS A 217 7.38 15.86 -16.08
C LYS A 217 6.84 17.02 -15.25
N ARG A 218 6.76 16.83 -13.94
CA ARG A 218 6.30 17.87 -13.01
C ARG A 218 7.06 19.18 -13.16
N GLU A 219 8.37 19.13 -13.35
CA GLU A 219 9.22 20.32 -13.56
C GLU A 219 8.90 21.10 -14.85
N GLU A 220 8.19 20.49 -15.81
CA GLU A 220 7.83 21.10 -17.09
C GLU A 220 6.43 21.71 -17.08
N GLN A 221 5.64 21.48 -16.01
CA GLN A 221 4.22 21.87 -15.96
C GLN A 221 4.03 23.40 -16.03
N ASP A 222 4.84 24.17 -15.28
CA ASP A 222 4.72 25.62 -15.26
C ASP A 222 4.97 26.22 -16.65
N LYS A 223 6.01 25.72 -17.34
CA LYS A 223 6.30 26.13 -18.71
C LYS A 223 5.16 25.80 -19.67
N HIS A 224 4.58 24.60 -19.57
CA HIS A 224 3.42 24.23 -20.38
C HIS A 224 2.22 25.14 -20.14
N ASN A 225 1.93 25.45 -18.87
CA ASN A 225 0.83 26.32 -18.48
C ASN A 225 1.00 27.72 -19.08
N GLU A 226 2.21 28.27 -19.07
CA GLU A 226 2.51 29.56 -19.71
C GLU A 226 2.32 29.50 -21.24
N GLU A 227 2.84 28.47 -21.90
CA GLU A 227 2.76 28.31 -23.36
C GLU A 227 1.35 27.97 -23.85
N SER A 228 0.51 27.34 -23.01
CA SER A 228 -0.79 26.78 -23.39
C SER A 228 -1.99 27.53 -22.80
N ILE A 229 -1.78 28.68 -22.15
CA ILE A 229 -2.83 29.45 -21.47
C ILE A 229 -4.06 29.72 -22.36
N LYS A 230 -3.86 30.05 -23.64
CA LYS A 230 -4.94 30.30 -24.59
C LYS A 230 -5.78 29.04 -24.84
N HIS A 231 -5.14 27.88 -24.92
CA HIS A 231 -5.82 26.61 -25.07
C HIS A 231 -6.61 26.25 -23.80
N HIS A 232 -6.01 26.43 -22.62
CA HIS A 232 -6.67 26.19 -21.34
C HIS A 232 -7.90 27.09 -21.14
N LEU A 233 -7.83 28.35 -21.55
CA LEU A 233 -8.97 29.28 -21.52
C LEU A 233 -10.09 28.86 -22.49
N ASP A 234 -9.77 28.45 -23.72
CA ASP A 234 -10.76 28.00 -24.71
C ASP A 234 -11.54 26.77 -24.25
N ILE A 235 -10.86 25.77 -23.67
CA ILE A 235 -11.54 24.58 -23.13
C ILE A 235 -12.39 24.92 -21.90
N ALA A 236 -11.95 25.85 -21.04
CA ALA A 236 -12.72 26.30 -19.88
C ALA A 236 -14.00 27.03 -20.33
N MET A 237 -13.90 27.94 -21.30
CA MET A 237 -15.05 28.64 -21.87
C MET A 237 -16.07 27.68 -22.47
N LYS A 238 -15.63 26.71 -23.29
CA LYS A 238 -16.53 25.68 -23.85
C LYS A 238 -17.28 24.89 -22.78
N LYS A 239 -16.62 24.61 -21.64
CA LYS A 239 -17.23 23.90 -20.53
C LYS A 239 -18.23 24.76 -19.75
N ILE A 240 -17.97 26.07 -19.64
CA ILE A 240 -18.91 27.05 -19.06
C ILE A 240 -20.13 27.21 -19.96
N ASP A 241 -19.95 27.37 -21.27
CA ASP A 241 -21.06 27.49 -22.23
C ASP A 241 -21.98 26.26 -22.18
N ALA A 242 -21.39 25.06 -22.05
CA ALA A 242 -22.16 23.82 -21.88
C ALA A 242 -22.95 23.75 -20.55
N LEU A 243 -22.55 24.52 -19.53
CA LEU A 243 -23.24 24.60 -18.23
C LEU A 243 -24.28 25.73 -18.19
N GLN A 244 -24.24 26.69 -19.12
CA GLN A 244 -25.20 27.80 -19.22
C GLN A 244 -26.53 27.39 -19.90
N LEU A 245 -27.14 26.26 -19.52
CA LEU A 245 -28.59 26.12 -19.72
C LEU A 245 -29.26 27.16 -18.82
N THR A 246 -29.88 28.18 -19.42
CA THR A 246 -30.64 29.15 -18.64
C THR A 246 -31.95 28.49 -18.20
N ASN A 247 -32.07 28.25 -16.90
CA ASN A 247 -33.30 27.78 -16.27
C ASN A 247 -34.00 29.00 -15.64
N HIS A 248 -35.15 29.36 -16.18
CA HIS A 248 -35.97 30.47 -15.69
C HIS A 248 -37.09 29.91 -14.83
N VAL A 249 -37.04 30.16 -13.53
CA VAL A 249 -38.10 29.74 -12.60
C VAL A 249 -38.94 30.95 -12.22
N PHE A 250 -40.25 30.85 -12.38
CA PHE A 250 -41.19 31.89 -12.00
C PHE A 250 -42.41 31.32 -11.28
N LYS A 251 -42.86 32.08 -10.29
CA LYS A 251 -44.09 31.81 -9.54
C LYS A 251 -45.21 32.61 -10.17
N LEU A 252 -46.28 31.93 -10.56
CA LEU A 252 -47.50 32.56 -10.99
C LEU A 252 -48.53 32.38 -9.86
N SER A 253 -49.06 33.49 -9.31
CA SER A 253 -50.06 33.50 -8.21
C SER A 253 -51.41 34.02 -8.71
N GLU A 254 -52.48 33.82 -7.93
CA GLU A 254 -53.86 34.22 -8.29
C GLU A 254 -54.49 33.30 -9.36
N TYR A 255 -54.20 32.00 -9.30
CA TYR A 255 -54.71 31.01 -10.26
C TYR A 255 -56.24 30.99 -10.34
N ALA A 256 -56.93 31.10 -9.20
CA ALA A 256 -58.39 31.12 -9.16
C ALA A 256 -58.99 32.30 -9.95
N GLU A 257 -58.39 33.49 -9.89
CA GLU A 257 -58.81 34.66 -10.66
C GLU A 257 -58.51 34.46 -12.15
N LYS A 258 -57.31 33.99 -12.49
CA LYS A 258 -56.89 33.76 -13.88
C LYS A 258 -57.67 32.66 -14.59
N LYS A 259 -58.27 31.74 -13.83
CA LYS A 259 -59.14 30.70 -14.39
C LYS A 259 -60.45 31.25 -14.95
N GLU A 260 -60.86 32.46 -14.57
CA GLU A 260 -62.10 33.10 -15.06
C GLU A 260 -61.94 33.85 -16.40
N ASP A 261 -61.02 33.41 -17.26
CA ASP A 261 -60.81 33.87 -18.66
C ASP A 261 -59.79 35.02 -18.84
N GLU A 262 -58.68 34.99 -18.09
CA GLU A 262 -57.53 35.87 -18.34
C GLU A 262 -56.26 35.09 -18.70
N ASP A 263 -55.57 35.52 -19.76
CA ASP A 263 -54.21 35.06 -20.07
C ASP A 263 -53.25 35.34 -18.90
N TRP A 264 -52.41 34.36 -18.60
CA TRP A 264 -51.46 34.43 -17.50
C TRP A 264 -50.02 34.39 -17.99
N TYR A 265 -49.42 35.57 -18.09
CA TYR A 265 -48.07 35.74 -18.62
C TYR A 265 -46.99 35.67 -17.53
N SER A 266 -45.89 34.98 -17.83
CA SER A 266 -44.67 35.06 -17.02
C SER A 266 -43.96 36.40 -17.19
N PRO A 267 -43.04 36.76 -16.28
CA PRO A 267 -42.04 37.77 -16.57
C PRO A 267 -41.27 37.45 -17.85
N GLU A 268 -40.78 38.49 -18.52
CA GLU A 268 -39.93 38.36 -19.70
C GLU A 268 -38.57 37.74 -19.32
N PHE A 269 -38.06 36.83 -20.16
CA PHE A 269 -36.74 36.23 -19.98
C PHE A 269 -35.99 36.07 -21.30
N HIS A 270 -34.66 35.93 -21.22
CA HIS A 270 -33.81 35.72 -22.38
C HIS A 270 -33.31 34.27 -22.45
N THR A 271 -33.20 33.72 -23.65
CA THR A 271 -32.68 32.36 -23.87
C THR A 271 -31.23 32.17 -23.42
N SER A 272 -30.47 33.25 -23.39
CA SER A 272 -29.08 33.34 -22.92
C SER A 272 -28.74 34.82 -22.70
N PRO A 273 -27.62 35.17 -22.04
CA PRO A 273 -27.09 36.53 -22.11
C PRO A 273 -26.95 36.99 -23.57
N GLY A 274 -27.67 38.05 -23.95
CA GLY A 274 -27.72 38.52 -25.34
C GLY A 274 -28.44 37.57 -26.32
N GLY A 275 -29.40 36.78 -25.85
CA GLY A 275 -30.21 35.85 -26.65
C GLY A 275 -31.60 36.41 -27.01
N TYR A 276 -32.49 35.54 -27.50
CA TYR A 276 -33.87 35.90 -27.84
C TYR A 276 -34.65 36.23 -26.57
N LYS A 277 -35.59 37.17 -26.66
CA LYS A 277 -36.48 37.54 -25.57
C LYS A 277 -37.80 36.77 -25.71
N MET A 278 -38.31 36.21 -24.62
CA MET A 278 -39.49 35.35 -24.58
C MET A 278 -40.30 35.58 -23.30
N HIS A 279 -41.54 35.09 -23.31
CA HIS A 279 -42.31 34.83 -22.09
C HIS A 279 -43.14 33.55 -22.25
N LEU A 280 -43.63 33.01 -21.13
CA LEU A 280 -44.60 31.92 -21.11
C LEU A 280 -46.00 32.52 -20.99
N ASN A 281 -46.92 32.15 -21.89
CA ASN A 281 -48.35 32.33 -21.71
C ASN A 281 -48.96 31.04 -21.13
N VAL A 282 -49.72 31.17 -20.05
CA VAL A 282 -50.45 30.07 -19.42
C VAL A 282 -51.93 30.38 -19.45
N VAL A 283 -52.73 29.48 -20.05
CA VAL A 283 -54.19 29.60 -20.04
C VAL A 283 -54.71 28.67 -18.95
N ALA A 284 -55.08 29.23 -17.80
CA ALA A 284 -55.39 28.48 -16.59
C ALA A 284 -56.60 27.55 -16.73
N ASN A 285 -57.61 27.96 -17.51
CA ASN A 285 -58.78 27.14 -17.81
C ASN A 285 -58.63 26.28 -19.06
N GLY A 286 -57.50 26.37 -19.75
CA GLY A 286 -57.25 25.66 -21.00
C GLY A 286 -57.81 26.40 -22.21
N ASP A 287 -57.21 26.13 -23.37
CA ASP A 287 -57.56 26.68 -24.68
C ASP A 287 -57.81 25.54 -25.68
N ASP A 288 -58.54 25.81 -26.76
CA ASP A 288 -58.92 24.84 -27.82
C ASP A 288 -59.28 23.44 -27.28
N ASP A 289 -58.52 22.40 -27.64
CA ASP A 289 -58.77 21.00 -27.26
C ASP A 289 -58.61 20.74 -25.74
N GLY A 290 -58.04 21.68 -25.00
CA GLY A 290 -57.84 21.63 -23.55
C GLY A 290 -58.87 22.41 -22.74
N GLU A 291 -59.81 23.10 -23.40
CA GLU A 291 -60.77 23.99 -22.74
C GLU A 291 -61.50 23.30 -21.58
N SER A 292 -61.54 23.99 -20.43
CA SER A 292 -62.15 23.58 -19.16
C SER A 292 -61.61 22.28 -18.53
N THR A 293 -60.60 21.65 -19.12
CA THR A 293 -60.10 20.33 -18.70
C THR A 293 -58.61 20.32 -18.36
N HIS A 294 -57.83 21.17 -19.02
CA HIS A 294 -56.38 21.25 -18.88
C HIS A 294 -55.94 22.68 -18.61
N VAL A 295 -54.71 22.84 -18.12
CA VAL A 295 -53.96 24.09 -18.27
C VAL A 295 -53.25 24.01 -19.61
N SER A 296 -53.25 25.08 -20.39
CA SER A 296 -52.50 25.18 -21.65
C SER A 296 -51.27 26.07 -21.46
N CYS A 297 -50.21 25.81 -22.21
CA CYS A 297 -48.94 26.53 -22.08
C CYS A 297 -48.32 26.80 -23.44
N TYR A 298 -47.98 28.06 -23.69
CA TYR A 298 -47.41 28.53 -24.95
C TYR A 298 -46.22 29.44 -24.72
N ILE A 299 -45.20 29.29 -25.57
CA ILE A 299 -44.06 30.20 -25.61
C ILE A 299 -44.32 31.26 -26.66
N CYS A 300 -44.20 32.53 -26.30
CA CYS A 300 -44.18 33.63 -27.27
C CYS A 300 -42.79 34.25 -27.33
N LEU A 301 -42.33 34.55 -28.54
CA LEU A 301 -41.15 35.37 -28.79
C LEU A 301 -41.54 36.84 -28.72
N MET A 302 -40.67 37.64 -28.11
CA MET A 302 -40.84 39.07 -27.90
C MET A 302 -39.79 39.85 -28.69
N GLY A 303 -40.11 41.10 -29.06
CA GLY A 303 -39.11 42.00 -29.65
C GLY A 303 -37.96 42.26 -28.68
N GLY A 304 -36.77 41.74 -28.98
CA GLY A 304 -35.60 41.76 -28.11
C GLY A 304 -34.59 42.84 -28.47
N GLU A 305 -33.74 43.20 -27.51
CA GLU A 305 -32.69 44.21 -27.68
C GLU A 305 -31.56 43.74 -28.62
N TYR A 306 -31.46 42.43 -28.84
CA TYR A 306 -30.36 41.78 -29.57
C TYR A 306 -30.76 41.23 -30.93
N ASP A 307 -32.02 41.40 -31.34
CA ASP A 307 -32.61 40.72 -32.51
C ASP A 307 -31.88 40.98 -33.83
N ASP A 308 -31.20 42.13 -33.98
CA ASP A 308 -30.41 42.44 -35.17
C ASP A 308 -29.20 41.50 -35.33
N THR A 309 -28.64 41.04 -34.21
CA THR A 309 -27.47 40.15 -34.15
C THR A 309 -27.85 38.67 -34.19
N LEU A 310 -29.13 38.35 -34.00
CA LEU A 310 -29.65 36.98 -33.98
C LEU A 310 -30.12 36.55 -35.38
N GLU A 311 -29.98 35.26 -35.69
CA GLU A 311 -30.60 34.67 -36.88
C GLU A 311 -32.10 34.47 -36.67
N TRP A 312 -32.87 34.59 -37.75
CA TRP A 312 -34.31 34.38 -37.73
C TRP A 312 -34.70 33.54 -38.95
N PRO A 313 -35.74 32.69 -38.85
CA PRO A 313 -36.62 32.46 -37.69
C PRO A 313 -35.92 31.80 -36.49
N PHE A 314 -36.54 31.88 -35.31
CA PHE A 314 -36.07 31.17 -34.13
C PHE A 314 -36.13 29.64 -34.35
N GLN A 315 -35.05 28.95 -33.99
CA GLN A 315 -34.96 27.50 -33.99
C GLN A 315 -34.34 27.03 -32.67
N GLY A 316 -34.94 25.99 -32.11
CA GLY A 316 -34.47 25.41 -30.86
C GLY A 316 -35.50 24.54 -30.19
N GLU A 317 -35.19 24.16 -28.96
CA GLU A 317 -36.03 23.36 -28.09
C GLU A 317 -36.30 24.16 -26.81
N VAL A 318 -37.58 24.27 -26.44
CA VAL A 318 -37.99 24.87 -25.17
C VAL A 318 -38.64 23.80 -24.31
N THR A 319 -38.05 23.55 -23.14
CA THR A 319 -38.63 22.67 -22.12
C THR A 319 -39.43 23.52 -21.14
N ILE A 320 -40.72 23.19 -20.96
CA ILE A 320 -41.62 23.79 -19.98
C ILE A 320 -41.87 22.74 -18.89
N GLU A 321 -41.56 23.08 -17.65
CA GLU A 321 -41.82 22.23 -16.49
C GLU A 321 -42.74 22.93 -15.50
N LEU A 322 -43.79 22.25 -15.06
CA LEU A 322 -44.57 22.65 -13.88
C LEU A 322 -44.01 21.91 -12.67
N LEU A 323 -43.52 22.69 -11.71
CA LEU A 323 -42.74 22.19 -10.59
C LEU A 323 -43.65 21.60 -9.51
N ASN A 324 -43.45 20.32 -9.21
CA ASN A 324 -43.82 19.73 -7.92
C ASN A 324 -43.31 20.61 -6.77
N GLN A 325 -44.20 21.09 -5.92
CA GLN A 325 -43.88 22.00 -4.82
C GLN A 325 -43.45 21.27 -3.53
N LEU A 326 -43.43 19.92 -3.53
CA LEU A 326 -43.03 19.12 -2.37
C LEU A 326 -41.54 18.74 -2.39
N GLU A 327 -40.99 18.46 -3.58
CA GLU A 327 -39.59 18.08 -3.77
C GLU A 327 -39.12 18.35 -5.22
N ASP A 328 -37.80 18.39 -5.43
CA ASP A 328 -37.17 18.57 -6.76
C ASP A 328 -37.17 17.26 -7.58
N LYS A 329 -38.35 16.63 -7.66
CA LYS A 329 -38.63 15.39 -8.41
C LYS A 329 -40.07 15.39 -8.93
N ASN A 330 -40.33 14.56 -9.93
CA ASN A 330 -41.67 14.35 -10.50
C ASN A 330 -42.32 15.67 -10.98
N HIS A 331 -41.52 16.60 -11.51
CA HIS A 331 -42.05 17.76 -12.22
C HIS A 331 -42.78 17.32 -13.49
N TRP A 332 -43.87 18.01 -13.81
CA TRP A 332 -44.60 17.76 -15.04
C TRP A 332 -43.88 18.46 -16.18
N LYS A 333 -43.56 17.75 -17.26
CA LYS A 333 -42.65 18.25 -18.31
C LYS A 333 -43.25 18.12 -19.69
N ASN A 334 -43.14 19.18 -20.48
CA ASN A 334 -43.40 19.19 -21.92
C ASN A 334 -42.22 19.81 -22.68
N ILE A 335 -41.96 19.31 -23.88
CA ILE A 335 -40.91 19.82 -24.76
C ILE A 335 -41.56 20.38 -26.02
N VAL A 336 -41.36 21.68 -26.25
CA VAL A 336 -41.85 22.42 -27.41
C VAL A 336 -40.70 22.60 -28.40
N LEU A 337 -40.86 22.06 -29.61
CA LEU A 337 -39.88 22.17 -30.68
C LEU A 337 -40.20 23.38 -31.58
N PHE A 338 -39.18 24.16 -31.89
CA PHE A 338 -39.20 25.24 -32.88
C PHE A 338 -38.33 24.84 -34.07
N ASP A 339 -38.94 24.22 -35.07
CA ASP A 339 -38.28 23.76 -36.29
C ASP A 339 -38.98 24.31 -37.56
N GLU A 340 -38.68 23.72 -38.71
CA GLU A 340 -39.28 24.14 -39.99
C GLU A 340 -40.80 23.91 -40.06
N SER A 341 -41.35 22.98 -39.28
CA SER A 341 -42.78 22.65 -39.27
C SER A 341 -43.65 23.69 -38.55
N VAL A 342 -43.05 24.48 -37.66
CA VAL A 342 -43.77 25.48 -36.87
C VAL A 342 -44.22 26.65 -37.75
N PRO A 343 -45.46 27.16 -37.61
CA PRO A 343 -45.92 28.31 -38.38
C PRO A 343 -45.04 29.55 -38.21
N ASP A 344 -44.83 30.31 -39.29
CA ASP A 344 -43.98 31.51 -39.26
C ASP A 344 -44.47 32.56 -38.25
N GLU A 345 -45.77 32.66 -38.01
CA GLU A 345 -46.37 33.59 -37.05
C GLU A 345 -45.88 33.39 -35.62
N SER A 346 -45.42 32.17 -35.29
CA SER A 346 -44.94 31.80 -33.96
C SER A 346 -43.42 31.80 -33.82
N LYS A 347 -42.66 31.92 -34.92
CA LYS A 347 -41.18 31.82 -34.92
C LYS A 347 -40.46 32.96 -35.63
N LYS A 348 -41.18 33.84 -36.33
CA LYS A 348 -40.59 35.00 -37.02
C LYS A 348 -40.16 36.08 -36.03
N ARG A 349 -39.29 36.96 -36.50
CA ARG A 349 -38.90 38.17 -35.77
C ARG A 349 -40.11 39.07 -35.55
N VAL A 350 -40.25 39.59 -34.34
CA VAL A 350 -41.23 40.62 -33.97
C VAL A 350 -40.54 41.92 -33.57
N PHE A 351 -41.28 43.02 -33.59
CA PHE A 351 -40.75 44.34 -33.24
C PHE A 351 -41.09 44.70 -31.78
N LYS A 352 -40.42 45.71 -31.25
CA LYS A 352 -40.55 46.11 -29.84
C LYS A 352 -42.00 46.50 -29.53
N GLY A 353 -42.58 45.84 -28.53
CA GLY A 353 -43.97 46.03 -28.11
C GLY A 353 -44.93 44.98 -28.66
N ASP A 354 -44.50 44.18 -29.63
CA ASP A 354 -45.25 43.04 -30.16
C ASP A 354 -44.66 41.71 -29.66
N ASN A 355 -45.49 40.67 -29.70
CA ASN A 355 -45.13 39.27 -29.47
C ASN A 355 -45.63 38.38 -30.61
N THR A 356 -45.03 37.20 -30.77
CA THR A 356 -45.52 36.21 -31.72
C THR A 356 -46.81 35.57 -31.23
N LEU A 357 -47.52 34.92 -32.15
CA LEU A 357 -48.51 33.91 -31.76
C LEU A 357 -47.82 32.86 -30.88
N GLY A 358 -48.46 32.45 -29.79
CA GLY A 358 -47.92 31.43 -28.90
C GLY A 358 -47.71 30.10 -29.62
N TRP A 359 -46.67 29.35 -29.24
CA TRP A 359 -46.45 27.98 -29.70
C TRP A 359 -46.20 27.06 -28.50
N GLY A 360 -46.92 25.95 -28.44
CA GLY A 360 -46.92 25.10 -27.27
C GLY A 360 -47.99 24.02 -27.36
N THR A 361 -48.73 23.81 -26.27
CA THR A 361 -49.71 22.72 -26.19
C THR A 361 -50.96 23.13 -25.41
N ASP A 362 -52.10 22.76 -26.01
CA ASP A 362 -53.44 23.00 -25.49
C ASP A 362 -53.75 22.09 -24.29
N GLN A 363 -53.13 20.91 -24.23
CA GLN A 363 -53.34 19.91 -23.18
C GLN A 363 -52.05 19.69 -22.38
N PHE A 364 -51.49 20.74 -21.76
CA PHE A 364 -50.23 20.64 -21.03
C PHE A 364 -50.36 19.72 -19.80
N ILE A 365 -51.29 20.02 -18.89
CA ILE A 365 -51.57 19.18 -17.71
C ILE A 365 -53.08 19.20 -17.40
N PRO A 366 -53.73 18.05 -17.13
CA PRO A 366 -55.13 18.04 -16.75
C PRO A 366 -55.34 18.70 -15.39
N HIS A 367 -56.45 19.42 -15.21
CA HIS A 367 -56.78 20.08 -13.92
C HIS A 367 -56.81 19.07 -12.77
N SER A 368 -57.25 17.83 -13.03
CA SER A 368 -57.30 16.77 -12.02
C SER A 368 -55.93 16.33 -11.50
N ALA A 369 -54.85 16.60 -12.24
CA ALA A 369 -53.49 16.25 -11.83
C ALA A 369 -52.77 17.38 -11.09
N LEU A 370 -53.37 18.58 -10.95
CA LEU A 370 -52.76 19.71 -10.25
C LEU A 370 -52.70 19.51 -8.73
N GLU A 371 -53.71 18.83 -8.20
CA GLU A 371 -53.88 18.54 -6.77
C GLU A 371 -52.87 17.51 -6.27
N TYR A 372 -52.85 17.29 -4.95
CA TYR A 372 -51.93 16.33 -4.34
C TYR A 372 -52.20 14.89 -4.81
N ASP A 373 -51.16 14.26 -5.37
CA ASP A 373 -51.12 12.83 -5.69
C ASP A 373 -50.16 12.10 -4.74
N ALA A 374 -50.73 11.27 -3.87
CA ALA A 374 -49.99 10.47 -2.91
C ALA A 374 -49.12 9.37 -3.56
N MET A 375 -49.49 8.88 -4.74
CA MET A 375 -48.76 7.79 -5.42
C MET A 375 -47.41 8.28 -5.96
N ASN A 376 -47.40 9.49 -6.54
CA ASN A 376 -46.22 10.09 -7.13
C ASN A 376 -45.56 11.15 -6.22
N ASN A 377 -46.12 11.38 -5.03
CA ASN A 377 -45.68 12.39 -4.08
C ASN A 377 -45.51 13.77 -4.74
N CYS A 378 -46.50 14.17 -5.53
CA CYS A 378 -46.48 15.46 -6.21
C CYS A 378 -47.70 16.31 -5.86
N GLN A 379 -47.47 17.62 -5.76
CA GLN A 379 -48.50 18.64 -5.65
C GLN A 379 -48.03 19.85 -6.46
N TYR A 380 -48.74 20.17 -7.53
CA TYR A 380 -48.35 21.27 -8.42
C TYR A 380 -49.07 22.57 -8.05
N PHE A 381 -50.31 22.46 -7.56
CA PHE A 381 -51.11 23.59 -7.09
C PHE A 381 -51.09 23.69 -5.57
N LYS A 382 -50.65 24.84 -5.06
CA LYS A 382 -50.59 25.14 -3.63
C LYS A 382 -50.61 26.65 -3.42
N ASP A 383 -51.32 27.10 -2.38
CA ASP A 383 -51.42 28.52 -1.99
C ASP A 383 -51.81 29.42 -3.18
N ASP A 384 -52.81 28.99 -3.96
CA ASP A 384 -53.32 29.67 -5.15
C ASP A 384 -52.24 30.03 -6.19
N SER A 385 -51.23 29.17 -6.30
CA SER A 385 -50.03 29.43 -7.08
C SER A 385 -49.50 28.20 -7.82
N LEU A 386 -48.91 28.43 -8.98
CA LEU A 386 -48.16 27.46 -9.78
C LEU A 386 -46.70 27.94 -9.96
N TYR A 387 -45.75 27.00 -9.97
CA TYR A 387 -44.34 27.30 -10.25
C TYR A 387 -43.92 26.67 -11.56
N PHE A 388 -43.41 27.47 -12.48
CA PHE A 388 -42.92 27.00 -13.77
C PHE A 388 -41.41 27.17 -13.86
N ARG A 389 -40.76 26.22 -14.53
CA ARG A 389 -39.37 26.29 -14.95
C ARG A 389 -39.30 26.15 -16.46
N VAL A 390 -38.69 27.13 -17.12
CA VAL A 390 -38.48 27.11 -18.57
C VAL A 390 -36.99 27.04 -18.86
N SER A 391 -36.60 26.09 -19.70
CA SER A 391 -35.22 25.89 -20.14
C SER A 391 -35.17 25.95 -21.66
N VAL A 392 -34.26 26.76 -22.22
CA VAL A 392 -34.17 26.94 -23.68
C VAL A 392 -32.83 26.45 -24.21
N LYS A 393 -32.89 25.62 -25.25
CA LYS A 393 -31.74 25.17 -26.02
C LYS A 393 -31.86 25.71 -27.44
N VAL A 394 -31.18 26.82 -27.69
CA VAL A 394 -31.18 27.50 -28.99
C VAL A 394 -30.30 26.74 -29.99
N THR A 395 -30.81 26.51 -31.20
CA THR A 395 -30.03 25.98 -32.32
C THR A 395 -29.72 27.05 -33.38
N SER A 396 -30.53 28.12 -33.47
CA SER A 396 -30.21 29.30 -34.28
C SER A 396 -28.89 29.94 -33.87
N LYS A 397 -28.08 30.37 -34.84
CA LYS A 397 -26.77 30.95 -34.57
C LYS A 397 -26.88 32.46 -34.38
N LYS A 398 -25.88 33.06 -33.75
CA LYS A 398 -25.65 34.51 -33.83
C LYS A 398 -24.97 34.82 -35.15
N LYS A 399 -25.28 35.97 -35.78
CA LYS A 399 -24.64 36.41 -37.03
C LYS A 399 -23.16 36.75 -36.76
N PRO A 400 -22.21 35.89 -37.16
CA PRO A 400 -20.82 36.01 -36.72
C PRO A 400 -20.12 37.29 -37.21
N TRP A 401 -20.62 37.93 -38.27
CA TRP A 401 -20.09 39.18 -38.81
C TRP A 401 -20.60 40.45 -38.10
N LEU A 402 -21.56 40.34 -37.18
CA LEU A 402 -22.07 41.46 -36.35
C LEU A 402 -21.65 41.34 -34.88
N THR A 403 -21.25 40.15 -34.43
CA THR A 403 -20.69 39.94 -33.10
C THR A 403 -19.19 40.26 -33.15
N SER A 404 -18.77 41.36 -32.53
CA SER A 404 -17.34 41.63 -32.34
C SER A 404 -16.77 40.52 -31.46
N ALA A 405 -15.84 39.73 -31.99
CA ALA A 405 -14.99 38.90 -31.16
C ALA A 405 -14.18 39.85 -30.27
N LYS A 406 -14.55 39.95 -28.99
CA LYS A 406 -13.74 40.59 -27.96
C LYS A 406 -13.01 39.52 -27.18
#